data_AF-A0A1A9J5B3-F1
#
_entry.id   AF-A0A1A9J5B3-F1
#
_cell.length_a   1.000
_cell.length_b   1.000
_cell.length_c   1.000
_cell.angle_alpha   90.00
_cell.angle_beta   90.00
_cell.angle_gamma   90.00
#
_symmetry.space_group_name_H-M   'P 1'
#
loop_
_entity.id
_entity.type
_entity.pdbx_description
1 polymer ?
#
loop_
_entity_poly.entity_id
_entity_poly.type
_entity_poly.pdbx_seq_one_letter_code
_entity_poly.pdbx_strand_id
1 'polypeptide(L)'
;MRTLLRTATLSAALTLAAGGLVAGAATTASAAGKNCDAGSKLDAYGVVGGGSSYAYAGRNVQLLNGRTRNYTHGQIISGYHRGDRTWVDRSRNKMPKTPKHPSTALVKSHGGWKQCGPFNSSTTDSVINWDTSKVRHYAVRVCIDPAGSKPYHCGVWYTDAS
;
A
#
# COMPACT_ATOMS: atom_id res chain seq x y z
N MET A 1 29.54 -74.72 -30.72
CA MET A 1 28.38 -75.26 -29.97
C MET A 1 27.58 -74.07 -29.46
N ARG A 2 26.41 -73.82 -30.05
CA ARG A 2 25.08 -73.97 -29.39
C ARG A 2 24.96 -73.08 -28.13
N THR A 3 24.09 -72.08 -27.97
CA THR A 3 22.74 -71.90 -28.51
C THR A 3 22.07 -70.62 -27.90
N LEU A 4 21.18 -69.99 -28.69
CA LEU A 4 19.97 -69.17 -28.38
C LEU A 4 20.02 -67.70 -27.91
N LEU A 5 19.46 -66.87 -28.81
CA LEU A 5 18.67 -65.66 -28.58
C LEU A 5 17.70 -65.75 -27.40
N ARG A 6 17.42 -64.61 -26.75
CA ARG A 6 16.04 -64.18 -26.40
C ARG A 6 15.96 -62.67 -26.09
N THR A 7 15.26 -61.98 -27.00
CA THR A 7 14.20 -60.97 -26.80
C THR A 7 14.41 -59.80 -25.82
N ALA A 8 14.32 -58.60 -26.41
CA ALA A 8 14.11 -57.31 -25.78
C ALA A 8 12.73 -57.19 -25.11
N THR A 9 12.68 -56.41 -24.02
CA THR A 9 11.50 -55.64 -23.60
C THR A 9 11.96 -54.31 -23.04
N LEU A 10 11.58 -53.23 -23.73
CA LEU A 10 11.61 -51.85 -23.25
C LEU A 10 10.76 -51.74 -21.97
N SER A 11 11.21 -50.95 -21.02
CA SER A 11 10.33 -50.26 -20.08
C SER A 11 10.87 -48.85 -19.88
N ALA A 12 10.36 -47.93 -20.70
CA ALA A 12 10.51 -46.50 -20.49
C ALA A 12 9.59 -46.10 -19.33
N ALA A 13 10.15 -45.86 -18.15
CA ALA A 13 9.44 -45.20 -17.06
C ALA A 13 9.65 -43.69 -17.19
N LEU A 14 8.77 -43.03 -17.96
CA LEU A 14 8.68 -41.58 -18.02
C LEU A 14 8.08 -41.11 -16.68
N THR A 15 8.92 -40.61 -15.77
CA THR A 15 8.48 -40.01 -14.51
C THR A 15 7.89 -38.62 -14.80
N LEU A 16 6.58 -38.56 -15.04
CA LEU A 16 5.83 -37.30 -15.00
C LEU A 16 5.74 -36.86 -13.54
N ALA A 17 6.71 -36.06 -13.09
CA ALA A 17 6.60 -35.29 -11.85
C ALA A 17 5.61 -34.13 -12.06
N ALA A 18 4.33 -34.45 -12.09
CA ALA A 18 3.27 -33.49 -11.83
C ALA A 18 3.24 -33.26 -10.31
N GLY A 19 3.77 -32.15 -9.85
CA GLY A 19 3.91 -31.91 -8.42
C GLY A 19 4.15 -30.45 -8.07
N GLY A 20 3.13 -29.63 -8.29
CA GLY A 20 2.87 -28.40 -7.54
C GLY A 20 3.97 -27.34 -7.59
N LEU A 21 3.82 -26.38 -8.50
CA LEU A 21 4.23 -25.01 -8.20
C LEU A 21 3.46 -24.59 -6.96
N VAL A 22 4.05 -24.77 -5.77
CA VAL A 22 3.66 -23.99 -4.60
C VAL A 22 4.13 -22.58 -4.93
N ALA A 23 3.32 -21.86 -5.69
CA ALA A 23 3.35 -20.43 -5.73
C ALA A 23 3.19 -20.01 -4.27
N GLY A 24 4.30 -19.69 -3.62
CA GLY A 24 4.30 -19.09 -2.31
C GLY A 24 3.44 -17.85 -2.43
N ALA A 25 2.18 -17.97 -2.00
CA ALA A 25 1.31 -16.84 -1.84
C ALA A 25 2.10 -15.87 -0.97
N ALA A 26 2.49 -14.73 -1.56
CA ALA A 26 3.07 -13.65 -0.79
C ALA A 26 2.08 -13.41 0.35
N THR A 27 2.46 -13.79 1.56
CA THR A 27 1.68 -13.60 2.76
C THR A 27 1.56 -12.10 2.92
N THR A 28 0.50 -11.52 2.37
CA THR A 28 0.15 -10.13 2.59
C THR A 28 -0.37 -10.04 4.01
N ALA A 29 0.57 -9.96 4.96
CA ALA A 29 0.27 -9.78 6.36
C ALA A 29 -0.67 -8.58 6.50
N SER A 30 -1.90 -8.87 6.91
CA SER A 30 -2.90 -7.89 7.29
C SER A 30 -2.47 -7.26 8.61
N ALA A 31 -1.67 -6.20 8.53
CA ALA A 31 -1.28 -5.37 9.68
C ALA A 31 -2.25 -4.18 9.85
N ALA A 32 -3.53 -4.36 9.53
CA ALA A 32 -4.49 -3.27 9.47
C ALA A 32 -4.74 -2.69 10.87
N GLY A 33 -4.21 -1.50 11.14
CA GLY A 33 -4.50 -0.70 12.34
C GLY A 33 -3.31 -0.35 13.24
N LYS A 34 -2.35 -1.27 13.50
CA LYS A 34 -1.32 -1.07 14.55
C LYS A 34 -0.43 0.17 14.34
N ASN A 35 -0.20 0.52 13.08
CA ASN A 35 0.60 1.68 12.70
C ASN A 35 -0.24 2.94 12.42
N CYS A 36 -1.56 2.86 12.54
CA CYS A 36 -2.45 4.00 12.44
C CYS A 36 -2.38 4.82 13.72
N ASP A 37 -2.67 6.12 13.64
CA ASP A 37 -2.73 6.98 14.83
C ASP A 37 -4.16 7.02 15.39
N ALA A 38 -5.15 6.67 14.56
CA ALA A 38 -6.56 6.54 14.94
C ALA A 38 -7.34 5.69 13.92
N GLY A 39 -8.47 5.12 14.32
CA GLY A 39 -9.50 4.68 13.38
C GLY A 39 -10.17 5.85 12.66
N SER A 40 -11.37 5.63 12.10
CA SER A 40 -12.16 6.72 11.52
C SER A 40 -12.41 7.86 12.53
N LYS A 41 -12.06 9.09 12.16
CA LYS A 41 -12.28 10.29 12.97
C LYS A 41 -13.27 11.20 12.25
N LEU A 42 -14.21 11.76 13.01
CA LEU A 42 -15.04 12.87 12.52
C LEU A 42 -14.18 14.14 12.47
N ASP A 43 -14.10 14.75 11.29
CA ASP A 43 -13.43 16.02 10.99
C ASP A 43 -14.05 16.64 9.72
N ALA A 44 -13.79 17.92 9.47
CA ALA A 44 -14.05 18.57 8.20
C ALA A 44 -12.89 18.28 7.24
N TYR A 45 -13.07 17.29 6.38
CA TYR A 45 -12.03 16.83 5.46
C TYR A 45 -11.98 17.64 4.16
N GLY A 46 -10.77 18.01 3.75
CA GLY A 46 -10.49 18.59 2.44
C GLY A 46 -9.64 17.64 1.58
N VAL A 47 -9.93 17.60 0.27
CA VAL A 47 -9.11 16.87 -0.70
C VAL A 47 -7.76 17.55 -0.87
N VAL A 48 -6.69 16.76 -0.77
CA VAL A 48 -5.33 17.25 -1.00
C VAL A 48 -5.00 17.15 -2.50
N GLY A 49 -4.65 18.29 -3.11
CA GLY A 49 -4.22 18.40 -4.51
C GLY A 49 -2.75 18.01 -4.75
N GLY A 50 -2.17 18.48 -5.86
CA GLY A 50 -0.73 18.34 -6.12
C GLY A 50 -0.27 16.91 -6.42
N GLY A 51 -1.16 16.04 -6.89
CA GLY A 51 -0.87 14.62 -7.15
C GLY A 51 -0.91 13.73 -5.91
N SER A 52 -1.29 14.26 -4.74
CA SER A 52 -1.56 13.43 -3.56
C SER A 52 -2.88 12.66 -3.69
N SER A 53 -3.85 13.25 -4.40
CA SER A 53 -5.04 12.58 -4.93
C SER A 53 -4.86 12.35 -6.43
N TYR A 54 -5.28 11.20 -6.95
CA TYR A 54 -4.97 10.73 -8.30
C TYR A 54 -5.99 9.71 -8.82
N ALA A 55 -5.97 9.49 -10.13
CA ALA A 55 -6.63 8.36 -10.77
C ALA A 55 -5.58 7.30 -11.17
N TYR A 56 -5.82 6.03 -10.84
CA TYR A 56 -4.91 4.93 -11.19
C TYR A 56 -5.67 3.63 -11.44
N ALA A 57 -5.38 2.96 -12.56
CA ALA A 57 -6.02 1.70 -12.95
C ALA A 57 -7.57 1.75 -12.88
N GLY A 58 -8.19 2.89 -13.23
CA GLY A 58 -9.65 3.07 -13.14
C GLY A 58 -10.22 3.39 -11.75
N ARG A 59 -9.36 3.57 -10.74
CA ARG A 59 -9.75 3.97 -9.37
C ARG A 59 -9.44 5.44 -9.17
N ASN A 60 -10.37 6.21 -8.63
CA ASN A 60 -10.13 7.59 -8.19
C ASN A 60 -9.83 7.59 -6.69
N VAL A 61 -8.57 7.86 -6.35
CA VAL A 61 -8.03 7.79 -5.00
C VAL A 61 -7.76 9.20 -4.48
N GLN A 62 -8.28 9.51 -3.31
CA GLN A 62 -8.11 10.80 -2.64
C GLN A 62 -7.35 10.65 -1.33
N LEU A 63 -6.47 11.62 -1.10
CA LEU A 63 -5.93 11.89 0.21
C LEU A 63 -6.77 13.00 0.84
N LEU A 64 -7.34 12.73 2.00
CA LEU A 64 -8.24 13.63 2.71
C LEU A 64 -7.59 14.09 4.01
N ASN A 65 -7.34 15.39 4.14
CA ASN A 65 -6.76 15.98 5.36
C ASN A 65 -7.82 16.72 6.16
N GLY A 66 -7.94 16.38 7.44
CA GLY A 66 -8.86 16.99 8.38
C GLY A 66 -8.39 18.38 8.79
N ARG A 67 -9.29 19.36 8.77
CA ARG A 67 -8.97 20.77 9.04
C ARG A 67 -8.89 21.12 10.53
N THR A 68 -9.56 20.34 11.39
CA THR A 68 -9.66 20.67 12.81
C THR A 68 -8.80 19.76 13.67
N ARG A 69 -8.74 18.47 13.35
CA ARG A 69 -8.00 17.47 14.13
C ARG A 69 -6.73 17.00 13.43
N ASN A 70 -6.48 17.46 12.20
CA ASN A 70 -5.26 17.21 11.43
C ASN A 70 -4.96 15.72 11.19
N TYR A 71 -6.00 14.88 11.22
CA TYR A 71 -5.88 13.49 10.79
C TYR A 71 -6.06 13.41 9.28
N THR A 72 -5.25 12.59 8.63
CA THR A 72 -5.35 12.28 7.21
C THR A 72 -5.75 10.82 7.02
N HIS A 73 -6.62 10.57 6.06
CA HIS A 73 -6.93 9.23 5.59
C HIS A 73 -6.98 9.19 4.05
N GLY A 74 -6.95 7.99 3.51
CA GLY A 74 -7.11 7.71 2.10
C GLY A 74 -8.50 7.17 1.79
N GLN A 75 -9.03 7.52 0.62
CA GLN A 75 -10.31 7.00 0.14
C GLN A 75 -10.28 6.74 -1.37
N ILE A 76 -10.89 5.64 -1.80
CA ILE A 76 -11.23 5.37 -3.19
C ILE A 76 -12.67 5.85 -3.38
N ILE A 77 -12.84 6.99 -4.03
CA ILE A 77 -14.17 7.63 -4.19
C ILE A 77 -14.99 7.03 -5.34
N SER A 78 -14.33 6.38 -6.30
CA SER A 78 -15.00 5.65 -7.37
C SER A 78 -14.07 4.61 -8.01
N GLY A 79 -14.67 3.57 -8.61
CA GLY A 79 -13.96 2.46 -9.26
C GLY A 79 -13.41 1.41 -8.29
N TYR A 80 -13.84 1.42 -7.02
CA TYR A 80 -13.44 0.39 -6.05
C TYR A 80 -13.91 -1.00 -6.48
N HIS A 81 -13.00 -1.96 -6.44
CA HIS A 81 -13.30 -3.37 -6.65
C HIS A 81 -12.93 -4.19 -5.42
N ARG A 82 -13.65 -5.31 -5.23
CA ARG A 82 -13.33 -6.26 -4.16
C ARG A 82 -11.91 -6.79 -4.35
N GLY A 83 -11.10 -6.66 -3.31
CA GLY A 83 -9.69 -7.04 -3.33
C GLY A 83 -8.73 -5.88 -3.59
N ASP A 84 -9.24 -4.68 -3.94
CA ASP A 84 -8.42 -3.46 -3.89
C ASP A 84 -7.93 -3.26 -2.46
N ARG A 85 -6.65 -2.90 -2.33
CA ARG A 85 -6.01 -2.63 -1.05
C ARG A 85 -5.53 -1.20 -0.99
N THR A 86 -5.89 -0.47 0.04
CA THR A 86 -5.48 0.94 0.23
C THR A 86 -4.82 1.15 1.59
N TRP A 87 -3.88 2.08 1.66
CA TRP A 87 -3.21 2.47 2.91
C TRP A 87 -2.75 3.91 2.86
N VAL A 88 -2.42 4.44 4.02
CA VAL A 88 -1.73 5.73 4.14
C VAL A 88 -0.36 5.49 4.75
N ASP A 89 0.67 5.98 4.07
CA ASP A 89 2.00 6.09 4.65
C ASP A 89 2.11 7.41 5.43
N ARG A 90 2.75 7.38 6.60
CA ARG A 90 3.15 8.57 7.36
C ARG A 90 4.64 8.53 7.66
N SER A 91 5.36 9.61 7.39
CA SER A 91 6.75 9.81 7.86
C SER A 91 6.88 9.51 9.36
N ARG A 92 7.94 8.79 9.74
CA ARG A 92 8.16 8.41 11.15
C ARG A 92 8.50 9.63 11.99
N ASN A 93 9.35 10.49 11.45
CA ASN A 93 9.84 11.68 12.12
C ASN A 93 9.20 12.95 11.56
N LYS A 94 9.38 14.04 12.29
CA LYS A 94 8.97 15.38 11.87
C LYS A 94 9.61 15.72 10.52
N MET A 95 8.79 16.29 9.64
CA MET A 95 9.21 16.82 8.35
C MET A 95 9.33 18.35 8.42
N PRO A 96 10.20 18.95 7.59
CA PRO A 96 10.23 20.40 7.42
C PRO A 96 8.88 20.90 6.85
N LYS A 97 8.54 22.15 7.17
CA LYS A 97 7.30 22.81 6.70
C LYS A 97 7.28 23.00 5.17
N THR A 98 8.47 23.14 4.57
CA THR A 98 8.67 23.24 3.13
C THR A 98 9.66 22.17 2.65
N PRO A 99 9.44 21.57 1.47
CA PRO A 99 8.29 21.77 0.59
C PRO A 99 7.00 21.12 1.12
N LYS A 100 5.85 21.64 0.68
CA LYS A 100 4.51 21.09 1.00
C LYS A 100 4.33 19.66 0.46
N HIS A 101 5.02 19.35 -0.64
CA HIS A 101 5.04 18.04 -1.26
C HIS A 101 6.49 17.50 -1.33
N PRO A 102 7.01 16.92 -0.23
CA PRO A 102 8.39 16.46 -0.18
C PRO A 102 8.64 15.26 -1.09
N SER A 103 9.87 15.11 -1.56
CA SER A 103 10.26 13.93 -2.31
C SER A 103 10.32 12.70 -1.40
N THR A 104 10.14 11.51 -1.97
CA THR A 104 10.33 10.25 -1.23
C THR A 104 11.75 10.13 -0.67
N ALA A 105 12.75 10.67 -1.37
CA ALA A 105 14.13 10.70 -0.88
C ALA A 105 14.27 11.54 0.40
N LEU A 106 13.61 12.70 0.47
CA LEU A 106 13.59 13.53 1.67
C LEU A 106 12.85 12.84 2.83
N VAL A 107 11.71 12.21 2.58
CA VAL A 107 11.02 11.44 3.63
C VAL A 107 11.88 10.28 4.13
N LYS A 108 12.61 9.61 3.23
CA LYS A 108 13.52 8.52 3.57
C LYS A 108 14.71 9.01 4.40
N SER A 109 15.34 10.15 4.07
CA SER A 109 16.44 10.71 4.86
C SER A 109 15.98 11.14 6.26
N HIS A 110 14.70 11.43 6.46
CA HIS A 110 14.07 11.67 7.76
C HIS A 110 13.60 10.39 8.47
N GLY A 111 14.22 9.24 8.19
CA GLY A 111 13.93 7.96 8.88
C GLY A 111 12.77 7.17 8.27
N GLY A 112 12.32 7.54 7.06
CA GLY A 112 11.31 6.80 6.32
C GLY A 112 9.91 6.94 6.90
N TRP A 113 9.07 5.94 6.67
CA TRP A 113 7.65 5.98 7.00
C TRP A 113 7.17 4.72 7.72
N LYS A 114 6.02 4.86 8.35
CA LYS A 114 5.16 3.75 8.79
C LYS A 114 3.95 3.67 7.86
N GLN A 115 3.40 2.47 7.75
CA GLN A 115 2.28 2.17 6.88
C GLN A 115 1.04 1.84 7.72
N CYS A 116 -0.01 2.66 7.63
CA CYS A 116 -1.32 2.39 8.21
C CYS A 116 -2.18 1.66 7.17
N GLY A 117 -2.25 0.33 7.28
CA GLY A 117 -2.86 -0.58 6.30
C GLY A 117 -1.86 -1.66 5.83
N PRO A 118 -2.17 -2.40 4.76
CA PRO A 118 -3.28 -2.21 3.83
C PRO A 118 -4.65 -2.64 4.37
N PHE A 119 -5.70 -1.97 3.89
CA PHE A 119 -7.10 -2.27 4.14
C PHE A 119 -7.78 -2.76 2.88
N ASN A 120 -8.60 -3.81 3.00
CA ASN A 120 -9.49 -4.30 1.94
C ASN A 120 -10.82 -3.53 1.95
N SER A 121 -10.74 -2.20 1.86
CA SER A 121 -11.86 -1.27 1.98
C SER A 121 -11.65 -0.09 1.04
N SER A 122 -12.70 0.63 0.70
CA SER A 122 -12.56 1.90 -0.04
C SER A 122 -11.99 3.02 0.82
N THR A 123 -11.93 2.87 2.14
CA THR A 123 -11.42 3.90 3.06
C THR A 123 -10.39 3.31 4.03
N THR A 124 -9.36 4.09 4.35
CA THR A 124 -8.35 3.74 5.36
C THR A 124 -8.71 4.26 6.74
N ASP A 125 -8.08 3.70 7.76
CA ASP A 125 -7.93 4.41 9.04
C ASP A 125 -7.05 5.66 8.89
N SER A 126 -6.90 6.41 9.98
CA SER A 126 -6.26 7.73 9.96
C SER A 126 -4.85 7.72 10.55
N VAL A 127 -4.02 8.62 10.02
CA VAL A 127 -2.72 8.99 10.58
C VAL A 127 -2.70 10.49 10.87
N ILE A 128 -1.92 10.93 11.86
CA ILE A 128 -1.82 12.36 12.17
C ILE A 128 -0.89 13.05 11.18
N ASN A 129 -1.35 14.10 10.51
CA ASN A 129 -0.50 14.91 9.64
C ASN A 129 0.18 16.03 10.44
N TRP A 130 -0.58 16.73 11.28
CA TRP A 130 -0.06 17.82 12.13
C TRP A 130 -0.40 17.57 13.60
N ASP A 131 0.61 17.27 14.41
CA ASP A 131 0.49 17.16 15.87
C ASP A 131 0.71 18.55 16.48
N THR A 132 -0.38 19.28 16.69
CA THR A 132 -0.40 20.62 17.29
C THR A 132 0.15 20.62 18.70
N SER A 133 -0.05 19.55 19.47
CA SER A 133 0.43 19.46 20.86
C SER A 133 1.96 19.43 20.97
N LYS A 134 2.63 18.94 19.91
CA LYS A 134 4.09 18.84 19.84
C LYS A 134 4.73 19.74 18.79
N VAL A 135 3.91 20.48 18.04
CA VAL A 135 4.35 21.34 16.92
C VAL A 135 5.17 20.52 15.89
N ARG A 136 4.62 19.35 15.50
CA ARG A 136 5.27 18.39 14.57
C ARG A 136 4.40 18.11 13.36
N HIS A 137 4.93 18.45 12.18
CA HIS A 137 4.34 18.09 10.89
C HIS A 137 4.90 16.76 10.42
N TYR A 138 4.06 15.95 9.80
CA TYR A 138 4.41 14.69 9.19
C TYR A 138 3.99 14.70 7.73
N ALA A 139 4.86 14.21 6.86
CA ALA A 139 4.48 13.89 5.50
C ALA A 139 3.58 12.66 5.49
N VAL A 140 2.51 12.69 4.70
CA VAL A 140 1.60 11.56 4.47
C VAL A 140 1.35 11.37 2.97
N ARG A 141 0.98 10.15 2.55
CA ARG A 141 0.49 9.88 1.18
C ARG A 141 -0.45 8.69 1.19
N VAL A 142 -1.39 8.65 0.26
CA VAL A 142 -2.27 7.49 0.04
C VAL A 142 -1.71 6.61 -1.07
N CYS A 143 -1.78 5.31 -0.86
CA CYS A 143 -1.34 4.29 -1.80
C CYS A 143 -2.45 3.27 -2.05
N ILE A 144 -2.44 2.68 -3.23
CA ILE A 144 -3.35 1.64 -3.65
C ILE A 144 -2.59 0.49 -4.30
N ASP A 145 -2.95 -0.74 -3.95
CA ASP A 145 -2.64 -1.96 -4.69
C ASP A 145 -3.97 -2.49 -5.29
N PRO A 146 -4.27 -2.14 -6.55
CA PRO A 146 -5.54 -2.45 -7.17
C PRO A 146 -5.66 -3.93 -7.53
N ALA A 147 -6.79 -4.55 -7.19
CA ALA A 147 -7.09 -5.92 -7.61
C ALA A 147 -7.03 -6.05 -9.14
N GLY A 148 -6.34 -7.09 -9.59
CA GLY A 148 -6.19 -7.39 -11.02
C GLY A 148 -5.30 -6.41 -11.79
N SER A 149 -4.57 -5.52 -11.10
CA SER A 149 -3.69 -4.54 -11.74
C SER A 149 -2.40 -4.42 -10.94
N LYS A 150 -1.25 -4.62 -11.58
CA LYS A 150 0.08 -4.40 -10.99
C LYS A 150 0.81 -3.34 -11.83
N PRO A 151 1.72 -2.54 -11.24
CA PRO A 151 2.11 -2.51 -9.83
C PRO A 151 1.13 -1.73 -8.92
N TYR A 152 1.45 -1.65 -7.62
CA TYR A 152 0.80 -0.68 -6.74
C TYR A 152 1.21 0.75 -7.11
N HIS A 153 0.42 1.74 -6.69
CA HIS A 153 0.71 3.16 -6.92
C HIS A 153 0.54 3.96 -5.63
N CYS A 154 1.31 5.04 -5.50
CA CYS A 154 1.22 5.97 -4.38
C CYS A 154 1.17 7.40 -4.92
N GLY A 155 0.33 8.22 -4.29
CA GLY A 155 0.31 9.65 -4.55
C GLY A 155 1.57 10.34 -4.04
N VAL A 156 1.71 11.61 -4.40
CA VAL A 156 2.79 12.47 -3.89
C VAL A 156 2.60 12.69 -2.39
N TRP A 157 3.71 12.78 -1.66
CA TRP A 157 3.69 13.15 -0.25
C TRP A 157 3.07 14.52 -0.02
N TYR A 158 2.49 14.70 1.16
CA TYR A 158 1.86 15.93 1.60
C TYR A 158 2.20 16.18 3.06
N THR A 159 2.71 17.38 3.35
CA THR A 159 2.90 17.90 4.70
C THR A 159 1.96 19.08 4.87
N ASP A 160 1.02 19.00 5.81
CA ASP A 160 0.26 20.17 6.21
C ASP A 160 1.19 21.11 6.97
N ALA A 161 1.13 22.37 6.61
CA ALA A 161 1.99 23.45 7.08
C ALA A 161 1.16 24.62 7.64
N SER A 162 -0.17 24.47 7.65
CA SER A 162 -1.15 25.50 8.04
C SER A 162 -1.08 25.82 9.52
#